data_AF-A0A6N9Q7P4-F1
#
_entry.id   AF-A0A6N9Q7P4-F1
#
_cell.length_a   1.000
_cell.length_b   1.000
_cell.length_c   1.000
_cell.angle_alpha   90.00
_cell.angle_beta   90.00
_cell.angle_gamma   90.00
#
_symmetry.space_group_name_H-M   'P 1'
#
loop_
_entity.id
_entity.type
_entity.pdbx_description
1 polymer ?
#
loop_
_entity_poly.entity_id
_entity_poly.type
_entity_poly.pdbx_seq_one_letter_code
_entity_poly.pdbx_strand_id
1 'polypeptide(L)' 'MKVVGILIVVALIAYFEISPMAKKKEIKDLWVFSFLLLIGTVLSIMLAIGVTIPNPLDGLTKVLKPVTNFILGLLD' A
#
# COMPACT_ATOMS: atom_id res chain seq x y z
N MET A 1 3.46 18.94 -2.13
CA MET A 1 2.37 19.03 -1.11
C MET A 1 1.85 17.66 -0.64
N LYS A 2 1.63 16.67 -1.51
CA LYS A 2 1.05 15.35 -1.13
C LYS A 2 1.86 14.56 -0.09
N VAL A 3 3.20 14.55 -0.21
CA VAL A 3 4.10 13.81 0.70
C VAL A 3 4.11 14.38 2.13
N VAL A 4 4.00 15.70 2.27
CA VAL A 4 3.96 16.37 3.58
C VAL A 4 2.70 15.99 4.35
N GLY A 5 1.55 15.89 3.67
CA GLY A 5 0.30 15.43 4.28
C GLY A 5 0.39 13.98 4.77
N ILE A 6 1.02 13.09 4.00
CA ILE A 6 1.26 11.69 4.39
C ILE A 6 2.13 11.63 5.64
N LEU A 7 3.22 12.41 5.69
CA LEU A 7 4.12 12.44 6.85
C LEU A 7 3.41 12.95 8.13
N ILE A 8 2.52 13.94 8.01
CA ILE A 8 1.74 14.45 9.14
C ILE A 8 0.80 13.38 9.68
N VAL A 9 0.08 12.67 8.79
CA VAL A 9 -0.83 11.59 9.18
C VAL A 9 -0.06 10.43 9.84
N VAL A 10 1.07 10.02 9.25
CA VAL A 10 1.94 8.98 9.83
C VAL A 10 2.46 9.38 11.21
N ALA A 11 2.85 10.64 11.40
CA ALA A 11 3.31 11.14 12.71
C ALA A 11 2.19 11.15 13.76
N LEU A 12 0.96 11.52 13.38
CA LEU A 12 -0.19 11.48 14.27
C LEU A 12 -0.54 10.05 14.68
N ILE A 13 -0.59 9.13 13.71
CA ILE A 13 -0.84 7.70 13.93
C ILE A 13 0.24 7.12 14.87
N ALA A 14 1.52 7.36 14.56
CA ALA A 14 2.63 6.95 15.40
C ALA A 14 2.53 7.51 16.84
N TYR A 15 2.17 8.78 17.01
CA TYR A 15 2.02 9.37 18.35
C TYR A 15 0.88 8.71 19.15
N PHE A 16 -0.27 8.46 18.50
CA PHE A 16 -1.42 7.84 19.15
C PHE A 16 -1.22 6.35 19.46
N GLU A 17 -0.48 5.60 18.66
CA GLU A 17 -0.27 4.15 18.87
C GLU A 17 1.01 3.83 19.65
N ILE A 18 2.11 4.53 19.43
CA ILE A 18 3.38 4.25 20.12
C ILE A 18 3.32 4.69 21.59
N SER A 19 2.70 5.83 21.90
CA SER A 19 2.58 6.34 23.28
C SER A 19 1.89 5.35 24.25
N PRO A 20 0.70 4.78 23.93
CA PRO A 20 0.07 3.79 24.79
C PRO A 20 0.77 2.42 24.78
N MET A 21 1.34 1.98 23.67
CA MET A 21 2.02 0.67 23.60
C MET A 21 3.39 0.66 24.29
N ALA A 22 4.15 1.77 24.22
CA ALA A 22 5.39 1.93 24.97
C ALA A 22 5.13 1.88 26.49
N LYS A 23 3.99 2.42 26.95
CA LYS A 23 3.57 2.33 28.35
C LYS A 23 3.17 0.91 28.78
N LYS A 24 2.66 0.09 27.86
CA LYS A 24 2.26 -1.30 28.13
C LYS A 24 3.40 -2.32 28.07
N LYS A 25 4.63 -1.94 27.66
CA LYS A 25 5.77 -2.86 27.42
C LYS A 25 5.48 -4.00 26.41
N GLU A 26 4.43 -3.86 25.61
CA GLU A 26 4.03 -4.81 24.56
C GLU A 26 4.89 -4.60 23.31
N ILE A 27 6.18 -4.96 23.42
CA ILE A 27 7.19 -4.76 22.35
C ILE A 27 6.86 -5.54 21.08
N LYS A 28 6.11 -6.65 21.20
CA LYS A 28 5.65 -7.47 20.07
C LYS A 28 4.63 -6.72 19.21
N ASP A 29 3.63 -6.13 19.86
CA ASP A 29 2.61 -5.35 19.16
C ASP A 29 3.24 -4.12 18.48
N LEU A 30 4.22 -3.50 19.13
CA LEU A 30 4.91 -2.31 18.63
C LEU A 30 5.72 -2.60 17.37
N TRP A 31 6.26 -3.81 17.27
CA TRP A 31 6.95 -4.24 16.07
C TRP A 31 6.00 -4.50 14.89
N VAL A 32 4.86 -5.17 15.12
CA VAL A 32 3.85 -5.42 14.08
C VAL A 32 3.27 -4.10 13.57
N PHE A 33 2.92 -3.20 14.51
CA PHE A 33 2.43 -1.87 14.17
C PHE A 33 3.44 -1.07 13.36
N SER A 34 4.70 -0.99 13.82
CA SER A 34 5.75 -0.25 13.12
C SER A 34 6.01 -0.84 11.73
N PHE A 35 5.97 -2.15 11.57
CA PHE A 35 6.14 -2.80 10.27
C PHE A 35 5.00 -2.47 9.31
N LEU A 36 3.75 -2.53 9.79
CA LEU A 36 2.57 -2.19 9.00
C LEU A 36 2.54 -0.70 8.62
N LEU A 37 2.90 0.19 9.56
CA LEU A 37 3.02 1.63 9.32
C LEU A 37 4.10 1.94 8.27
N LEU A 38 5.24 1.25 8.32
CA LEU A 38 6.33 1.42 7.37
C LEU A 38 5.90 0.98 5.98
N ILE A 39 5.22 -0.16 5.85
CA ILE A 39 4.63 -0.63 4.58
C ILE A 39 3.65 0.41 4.02
N GLY A 40 2.70 0.88 4.84
CA GLY A 40 1.71 1.88 4.42
C GLY A 40 2.35 3.20 4.01
N THR A 41 3.40 3.62 4.69
CA THR A 41 4.16 4.84 4.37
C THR A 41 4.91 4.69 3.05
N VAL A 42 5.60 3.57 2.83
CA VAL A 42 6.31 3.30 1.57
C VAL A 42 5.34 3.24 0.39
N LEU A 43 4.20 2.55 0.54
CA LEU A 43 3.12 2.51 -0.46
C LEU A 43 2.58 3.91 -0.75
N SER A 44 2.31 4.71 0.29
CA SER A 44 1.77 6.07 0.15
C SER A 44 2.77 7.00 -0.53
N ILE A 45 4.05 6.88 -0.18
CA ILE A 45 5.13 7.62 -0.86
C ILE A 45 5.19 7.20 -2.32
N MET A 46 5.26 5.90 -2.62
CA MET A 46 5.30 5.36 -3.98
C MET A 46 4.15 5.89 -4.84
N LEU A 47 2.94 5.93 -4.29
CA LEU A 47 1.77 6.53 -4.92
C LEU A 47 1.93 8.05 -5.13
N ALA A 48 2.50 8.75 -4.15
CA ALA A 48 2.67 10.21 -4.18
C ALA A 48 3.78 10.72 -5.10
N ILE A 49 4.88 9.98 -5.26
CA ILE A 49 5.93 10.28 -6.26
C ILE A 49 5.50 9.93 -7.69
N GLY A 50 4.28 9.42 -7.87
CA GLY A 50 3.78 9.08 -9.19
C GLY A 50 4.58 7.97 -9.84
N VAL A 51 5.20 7.08 -9.02
CA VAL A 51 5.53 5.74 -9.50
C VAL A 51 4.20 5.22 -10.00
N THR A 52 4.07 5.16 -11.31
CA THR A 52 2.93 4.57 -11.98
C THR A 52 2.92 3.13 -11.53
N ILE A 53 2.17 2.85 -10.46
CA ILE A 53 1.64 1.52 -10.22
C ILE A 53 1.03 1.19 -11.57
N PRO A 54 1.61 0.24 -12.35
CA PRO A 54 1.07 -0.09 -13.65
C PRO A 54 -0.40 -0.31 -13.40
N ASN A 55 -1.24 0.44 -14.12
CA ASN A 55 -2.67 0.52 -13.82
C ASN A 55 -3.13 -0.92 -13.53
N PRO A 56 -3.74 -1.22 -12.39
CA PRO A 56 -4.16 -2.59 -12.09
C PRO A 56 -5.02 -3.16 -13.23
N LEU A 57 -5.70 -2.28 -14.00
CA LEU A 57 -6.35 -2.65 -15.25
C LEU A 57 -5.39 -3.06 -16.38
N ASP A 58 -4.20 -2.48 -16.54
CA ASP A 58 -3.19 -2.93 -17.51
C ASP A 58 -2.61 -4.29 -17.13
N GLY A 59 -2.35 -4.50 -15.83
CA GLY A 59 -1.96 -5.81 -15.30
C GLY A 59 -3.05 -6.86 -15.54
N LEU A 60 -4.29 -6.51 -15.21
CA LEU A 60 -5.47 -7.35 -15.43
C LEU A 60 -5.69 -7.62 -16.93
N THR A 61 -5.48 -6.64 -17.80
CA THR A 61 -5.61 -6.77 -19.25
C THR A 61 -4.55 -7.71 -19.82
N LYS A 62 -3.33 -7.74 -19.27
CA LYS A 62 -2.30 -8.73 -19.67
C LYS A 62 -2.69 -10.16 -19.29
N VAL A 63 -3.33 -10.35 -18.13
CA VAL A 63 -3.80 -11.66 -17.66
C VAL A 63 -5.06 -12.10 -18.41
N LEU A 64 -5.97 -11.19 -18.71
CA LEU A 64 -7.22 -11.47 -19.42
C LEU A 64 -7.05 -11.59 -20.93
N LYS A 65 -6.08 -10.90 -21.55
CA LYS A 65 -5.79 -11.01 -23.00
C LYS A 65 -5.73 -12.44 -23.54
N PRO A 66 -4.99 -13.39 -22.93
CA PRO A 66 -4.96 -14.77 -23.42
C PRO A 66 -6.33 -15.45 -23.32
N VAL A 67 -7.12 -15.15 -22.28
CA VAL A 67 -8.48 -15.68 -22.11
C VAL A 67 -9.42 -15.11 -23.18
N THR A 68 -9.36 -13.80 -23.42
CA THR A 68 -10.14 -13.12 -24.46
C THR A 68 -9.79 -13.65 -25.84
N ASN A 69 -8.50 -13.85 -26.16
CA ASN A 69 -8.07 -14.42 -27.43
C ASN A 69 -8.52 -15.89 -27.60
N PHE A 70 -8.55 -16.66 -26.51
CA PHE A 70 -9.02 -18.05 -26.53
C PHE A 70 -10.53 -18.11 -26.78
N ILE A 71 -11.31 -17.22 -26.16
CA ILE A 71 -12.75 -17.11 -26.37
C ILE A 71 -13.07 -16.62 -27.79
N LEU A 72 -12.34 -15.61 -28.28
CA LEU A 72 -12.49 -15.10 -29.64
C LEU A 72 -12.15 -16.17 -30.70
N GLY A 73 -11.05 -16.90 -30.51
CA GLY A 73 -10.66 -18.00 -31.41
C GLY A 73 -11.53 -19.26 -31.31
N LEU A 74 -12.43 -19.35 -30.33
CA LEU A 74 -13.49 -20.37 -30.26
C LEU A 74 -14.80 -19.92 -30.92
N LEU A 75 -14.92 -18.63 -31.21
CA LEU A 75 -16.11 -18.02 -31.82
C LEU A 75 -15.97 -17.89 -33.35
N ASP A 76 -14.75 -18.01 -33.89
CA ASP A 76 -14.42 -18.20 -35.30
C ASP A 76 -14.48 -19.69 -35.70
#